data_AF-A0A5R2N517-F1
#
_entry.id   AF-A0A5R2N517-F1
#
_cell.length_a   1.000
_cell.length_b   1.000
_cell.length_c   1.000
_cell.angle_alpha   90.00
_cell.angle_beta   90.00
_cell.angle_gamma   90.00
#
_symmetry.space_group_name_H-M   'P 1'
#
loop_
_entity.id
_entity.type
_entity.pdbx_description
1 polymer ?
#
loop_
_entity_poly.entity_id
_entity_poly.type
_entity_poly.pdbx_seq_one_letter_code
_entity_poly.pdbx_strand_id
1 'polypeptide(L)'
;YDADRIEAAASTPDEKDLYQAQLDVFLNPNDPAVLAQARADGIPDNWLEAAKLSPVWKMAMEWKIAFPLHPEYRTLPMVWYVPPLSPIQSAAAAGKMGVDGDMPDVRSLRIPLQYLANLLTAGKEEPVALALERMLAMRSYMRAKTIDGRLDESIAARVGLTGTAIDEMYKVMAI
;
A
#
# COMPACT_ATOMS: atom_id res chain seq x y z
N TYR A 1 -6.57 -0.37 -17.01
CA TYR A 1 -7.46 -1.24 -16.22
C TYR A 1 -8.36 -1.95 -17.21
N ASP A 2 -8.97 -3.06 -16.83
CA ASP A 2 -9.91 -3.78 -17.68
C ASP A 2 -11.33 -3.18 -17.56
N ALA A 3 -11.80 -2.50 -18.60
CA ALA A 3 -13.11 -1.83 -18.56
C ALA A 3 -14.28 -2.82 -18.47
N ASP A 4 -14.12 -4.02 -19.05
CA ASP A 4 -15.18 -5.04 -19.09
C ASP A 4 -15.42 -5.66 -17.70
N ARG A 5 -14.45 -5.52 -16.79
CA ARG A 5 -14.54 -6.05 -15.42
C ARG A 5 -15.09 -5.05 -14.40
N ILE A 6 -15.41 -3.83 -14.81
CA ILE A 6 -15.91 -2.76 -13.91
C ILE A 6 -17.22 -3.15 -13.24
N GLU A 7 -18.22 -3.58 -14.02
CA GLU A 7 -19.55 -3.92 -13.49
C GLU A 7 -19.45 -5.09 -12.50
N ALA A 8 -18.70 -6.13 -12.86
CA ALA A 8 -18.48 -7.28 -12.00
C ALA A 8 -17.79 -6.90 -10.68
N ALA A 9 -16.74 -6.07 -10.75
CA ALA A 9 -16.03 -5.61 -9.55
C ALA A 9 -16.93 -4.74 -8.66
N ALA A 10 -17.64 -3.77 -9.22
CA ALA A 10 -18.55 -2.89 -8.48
C ALA A 10 -19.76 -3.64 -7.88
N SER A 11 -20.15 -4.76 -8.48
CA SER A 11 -21.26 -5.62 -8.04
C SER A 11 -20.85 -6.71 -7.05
N THR A 12 -19.61 -6.69 -6.56
CA THR A 12 -19.13 -7.67 -5.55
C THR A 12 -20.08 -7.72 -4.35
N PRO A 13 -20.60 -8.90 -3.94
CA PRO A 13 -21.63 -8.98 -2.90
C PRO A 13 -21.19 -8.42 -1.55
N ASP A 14 -20.00 -8.83 -1.07
CA ASP A 14 -19.41 -8.32 0.18
C ASP A 14 -18.65 -7.02 -0.08
N GLU A 15 -19.03 -5.96 0.62
CA GLU A 15 -18.40 -4.65 0.52
C GLU A 15 -16.93 -4.69 0.95
N LYS A 16 -16.56 -5.59 1.87
CA LYS A 16 -15.17 -5.77 2.34
C LYS A 16 -14.24 -6.35 1.27
N ASP A 17 -14.79 -6.87 0.19
CA ASP A 17 -14.02 -7.39 -0.94
C ASP A 17 -13.92 -6.40 -2.10
N LEU A 18 -14.63 -5.26 -2.05
CA LEU A 18 -14.61 -4.23 -3.12
C LEU A 18 -13.21 -3.63 -3.34
N TYR A 19 -12.41 -3.47 -2.28
CA TYR A 19 -11.02 -3.04 -2.40
C TYR A 19 -10.21 -4.01 -3.27
N GLN A 20 -10.31 -5.32 -2.99
CA GLN A 20 -9.59 -6.34 -3.74
C GLN A 20 -10.17 -6.47 -5.15
N ALA A 21 -11.49 -6.44 -5.30
CA ALA A 21 -12.15 -6.46 -6.59
C ALA A 21 -11.66 -5.31 -7.49
N GLN A 22 -11.50 -4.11 -6.94
CA GLN A 22 -10.95 -2.97 -7.68
C GLN A 22 -9.48 -3.18 -8.08
N LEU A 23 -8.64 -3.70 -7.17
CA LEU A 23 -7.25 -4.06 -7.51
C LEU A 23 -7.20 -5.07 -8.66
N ASP A 24 -8.12 -6.02 -8.70
CA ASP A 24 -8.16 -7.06 -9.72
C ASP A 24 -8.54 -6.51 -11.12
N VAL A 25 -9.13 -5.31 -11.19
CA VAL A 25 -9.37 -4.58 -12.46
C VAL A 25 -8.09 -3.92 -12.97
N PHE A 26 -7.10 -3.65 -12.10
CA PHE A 26 -5.83 -3.06 -12.49
C PHE A 26 -4.92 -4.11 -13.14
N LEU A 27 -4.40 -3.76 -14.32
CA LEU A 27 -3.55 -4.64 -15.11
C LEU A 27 -2.07 -4.40 -14.79
N ASN A 28 -1.25 -5.42 -14.95
CA ASN A 28 0.20 -5.33 -14.76
C ASN A 28 0.86 -4.69 -15.99
N PRO A 29 1.46 -3.48 -15.89
CA PRO A 29 2.07 -2.80 -17.02
C PRO A 29 3.38 -3.45 -17.50
N ASN A 30 3.90 -4.44 -16.77
CA ASN A 30 5.09 -5.21 -17.16
C ASN A 30 4.75 -6.55 -17.82
N ASP A 31 3.46 -6.95 -17.85
CA ASP A 31 3.04 -8.19 -18.48
C ASP A 31 3.02 -8.04 -20.02
N PRO A 32 3.78 -8.85 -20.78
CA PRO A 32 3.79 -8.80 -22.24
C PRO A 32 2.41 -8.98 -22.87
N ALA A 33 1.52 -9.78 -22.28
CA ALA A 33 0.17 -9.99 -22.79
C ALA A 33 -0.69 -8.73 -22.61
N VAL A 34 -0.61 -8.09 -21.44
CA VAL A 34 -1.29 -6.81 -21.18
C VAL A 34 -0.77 -5.73 -22.13
N LEU A 35 0.54 -5.67 -22.36
CA LEU A 35 1.14 -4.69 -23.28
C LEU A 35 0.71 -4.92 -24.74
N ALA A 36 0.63 -6.17 -25.18
CA ALA A 36 0.14 -6.51 -26.51
C ALA A 36 -1.33 -6.13 -26.69
N GLN A 37 -2.17 -6.47 -25.70
CA GLN A 37 -3.59 -6.12 -25.70
C GLN A 37 -3.79 -4.60 -25.67
N ALA A 38 -3.09 -3.88 -24.80
CA ALA A 38 -3.20 -2.42 -24.71
C ALA A 38 -2.82 -1.72 -26.02
N ARG A 39 -1.84 -2.24 -26.77
CA ARG A 39 -1.54 -1.73 -28.13
C ARG A 39 -2.65 -2.03 -29.12
N ALA A 40 -3.23 -3.23 -29.06
CA ALA A 40 -4.39 -3.58 -29.89
C ALA A 40 -5.60 -2.68 -29.60
N ASP A 41 -5.77 -2.27 -28.34
CA ASP A 41 -6.80 -1.34 -27.89
C ASP A 41 -6.46 0.15 -28.16
N GLY A 42 -5.32 0.42 -28.81
CA GLY A 42 -4.94 1.76 -29.26
C GLY A 42 -4.27 2.64 -28.20
N ILE A 43 -3.79 2.07 -27.08
CA ILE A 43 -3.05 2.83 -26.06
C ILE A 43 -1.66 3.22 -26.60
N PRO A 44 -1.30 4.52 -26.62
CA PRO A 44 -0.01 4.96 -27.12
C PRO A 44 1.19 4.42 -26.30
N ASP A 45 2.31 4.12 -26.97
CA ASP A 45 3.50 3.57 -26.31
C ASP A 45 4.04 4.46 -25.17
N ASN A 46 3.95 5.78 -25.29
CA ASN A 46 4.38 6.68 -24.21
C ASN A 46 3.54 6.53 -22.93
N TRP A 47 2.26 6.19 -23.05
CA TRP A 47 1.40 5.85 -21.92
C TRP A 47 1.77 4.49 -21.31
N LEU A 48 2.14 3.51 -22.14
CA LEU A 48 2.60 2.20 -21.68
C LEU A 48 3.92 2.30 -20.90
N GLU A 49 4.87 3.07 -21.41
CA GLU A 49 6.14 3.32 -20.71
C GLU A 49 5.92 4.10 -19.40
N ALA A 50 5.02 5.10 -19.40
CA ALA A 50 4.65 5.80 -18.17
C ALA A 50 3.99 4.86 -17.14
N ALA A 51 3.16 3.91 -17.59
CA ALA A 51 2.50 2.95 -16.71
C ALA A 51 3.50 2.02 -16.01
N LYS A 52 4.58 1.59 -16.68
CA LYS A 52 5.66 0.78 -16.08
C LYS A 52 6.39 1.50 -14.95
N LEU A 53 6.47 2.83 -15.03
CA LEU A 53 7.15 3.68 -14.06
C LEU A 53 6.19 4.33 -13.05
N SER A 54 4.92 3.92 -13.04
CA SER A 54 3.87 4.57 -12.27
C SER A 54 4.07 4.42 -10.75
N PRO A 55 4.30 5.51 -9.99
CA PRO A 55 4.36 5.44 -8.53
C PRO A 55 3.00 5.06 -7.93
N VAL A 56 1.90 5.42 -8.60
CA VAL A 56 0.54 5.05 -8.17
C VAL A 56 0.36 3.53 -8.24
N TRP A 57 0.81 2.90 -9.33
CA TRP A 57 0.74 1.45 -9.47
C TRP A 57 1.61 0.77 -8.41
N LYS A 58 2.83 1.27 -8.15
CA LYS A 58 3.68 0.74 -7.08
C LYS A 58 3.01 0.83 -5.72
N MET A 59 2.47 1.99 -5.33
CA MET A 59 1.81 2.16 -4.03
C MET A 59 0.56 1.29 -3.85
N ALA A 60 -0.26 1.13 -4.90
CA ALA A 60 -1.52 0.39 -4.83
C ALA A 60 -1.36 -1.11 -5.05
N MET A 61 -0.54 -1.53 -6.01
CA MET A 61 -0.43 -2.93 -6.45
C MET A 61 0.78 -3.66 -5.84
N GLU A 62 1.94 -3.02 -5.81
CA GLU A 62 3.19 -3.65 -5.37
C GLU A 62 3.36 -3.56 -3.84
N TRP A 63 3.35 -2.35 -3.31
CA TRP A 63 3.62 -2.07 -1.89
C TRP A 63 2.38 -2.17 -1.02
N LYS A 64 1.16 -2.22 -1.60
CA LYS A 64 -0.14 -2.26 -0.89
C LYS A 64 -0.23 -1.25 0.26
N ILE A 65 0.20 -0.01 0.01
CA ILE A 65 0.15 1.08 1.00
C ILE A 65 -0.90 2.15 0.68
N ALA A 66 -1.47 2.13 -0.53
CA ALA A 66 -2.52 3.04 -0.93
C ALA A 66 -3.87 2.31 -1.03
N PHE A 67 -4.95 3.03 -0.72
CA PHE A 67 -6.32 2.51 -0.68
C PHE A 67 -7.31 3.47 -1.34
N PRO A 68 -8.42 2.97 -1.92
CA PRO A 68 -9.53 3.81 -2.35
C PRO A 68 -10.20 4.47 -1.14
N LEU A 69 -10.86 5.60 -1.35
CA LEU A 69 -11.72 6.21 -0.32
C LEU A 69 -13.16 5.70 -0.49
N HIS A 70 -13.73 5.16 0.59
CA HIS A 70 -15.09 4.61 0.63
C HIS A 70 -15.39 3.63 -0.52
N PRO A 71 -14.66 2.51 -0.64
CA PRO A 71 -14.91 1.51 -1.69
C PRO A 71 -16.35 0.98 -1.69
N GLU A 72 -17.03 0.96 -0.53
CA GLU A 72 -18.44 0.57 -0.35
C GLU A 72 -19.43 1.41 -1.17
N TYR A 73 -19.04 2.58 -1.66
CA TYR A 73 -19.87 3.37 -2.58
C TYR A 73 -19.93 2.79 -4.00
N ARG A 74 -19.14 1.75 -4.30
CA ARG A 74 -19.18 0.99 -5.57
C ARG A 74 -18.92 1.85 -6.82
N THR A 75 -18.24 2.98 -6.65
CA THR A 75 -17.86 3.90 -7.74
C THR A 75 -16.49 3.57 -8.35
N LEU A 76 -15.76 2.61 -7.78
CA LEU A 76 -14.37 2.27 -8.11
C LEU A 76 -13.48 3.54 -8.19
N PRO A 77 -13.33 4.27 -7.08
CA PRO A 77 -12.67 5.58 -7.08
C PRO A 77 -11.20 5.47 -7.50
N MET A 78 -10.73 6.40 -8.33
CA MET A 78 -9.35 6.39 -8.87
C MET A 78 -8.40 7.33 -8.10
N VAL A 79 -8.88 8.02 -7.07
CA VAL A 79 -8.05 8.78 -6.13
C VAL A 79 -7.86 7.94 -4.87
N TRP A 80 -6.60 7.63 -4.57
CA TRP A 80 -6.21 6.70 -3.51
C TRP A 80 -5.36 7.41 -2.45
N TYR A 81 -5.45 6.92 -1.22
CA TYR A 81 -4.86 7.52 -0.03
C TYR A 81 -3.94 6.55 0.68
N VAL A 82 -2.81 7.05 1.17
CA VAL A 82 -1.92 6.34 2.08
C VAL A 82 -2.36 6.69 3.52
N PRO A 83 -2.64 5.70 4.40
CA PRO A 83 -3.12 5.97 5.74
C PRO A 83 -2.03 6.67 6.58
N PRO A 84 -2.39 7.60 7.47
CA PRO A 84 -1.40 8.30 8.27
C PRO A 84 -0.88 7.42 9.41
N LEU A 85 0.45 7.45 9.63
CA LEU A 85 1.01 7.00 10.90
C LEU A 85 0.62 8.00 12.00
N SER A 86 0.16 7.51 13.15
CA SER A 86 -0.14 8.33 14.31
C SER A 86 0.80 8.03 15.48
N PRO A 87 0.92 8.90 16.49
CA PRO A 87 1.70 8.57 17.69
C PRO A 87 1.16 7.32 18.38
N ILE A 88 2.02 6.56 19.05
CA ILE A 88 1.61 5.40 19.85
C ILE A 88 0.89 5.91 21.11
N GLN A 89 -0.29 5.35 21.41
CA GLN A 89 -1.20 5.83 22.46
C GLN A 89 -0.58 5.80 23.88
N SER A 90 0.43 4.94 24.12
CA SER A 90 0.98 4.67 25.46
C SER A 90 2.51 4.76 25.61
N ALA A 91 3.28 5.05 24.56
CA ALA A 91 4.74 5.17 24.67
C ALA A 91 5.19 6.45 25.41
N ALA A 92 4.33 7.47 25.47
CA ALA A 92 4.63 8.70 26.23
C ALA A 92 4.42 8.58 27.75
N ALA A 93 3.63 7.59 28.22
CA ALA A 93 3.27 7.46 29.64
C ALA A 93 4.04 6.37 30.39
N ALA A 94 4.60 5.36 29.69
CA ALA A 94 5.14 4.17 30.35
C ALA A 94 6.68 4.08 30.40
N GLY A 95 7.43 5.01 29.79
CA GLY A 95 8.90 4.88 29.69
C GLY A 95 9.37 3.65 28.90
N LYS A 96 8.44 2.86 28.35
CA LYS A 96 8.67 1.72 27.48
C LYS A 96 8.66 2.21 26.04
N MET A 97 9.67 3.01 25.67
CA MET A 97 10.17 2.78 24.32
C MET A 97 10.63 1.33 24.32
N GLY A 98 10.08 0.51 23.44
CA GLY A 98 10.63 -0.82 23.19
C GLY A 98 12.13 -0.63 22.97
N VAL A 99 12.88 -1.04 24.00
CA VAL A 99 14.32 -1.06 24.02
C VAL A 99 14.70 -2.04 22.91
N ASP A 100 15.44 -1.56 21.92
CA ASP A 100 16.08 -2.34 20.87
C ASP A 100 15.16 -3.22 19.99
N GLY A 101 14.86 -2.74 18.78
CA GLY A 101 14.63 -3.61 17.63
C GLY A 101 13.19 -4.04 17.31
N ASP A 102 12.20 -3.80 18.18
CA ASP A 102 10.82 -4.15 17.86
C ASP A 102 10.00 -2.97 17.34
N MET A 103 9.45 -3.19 16.14
CA MET A 103 8.57 -2.28 15.43
C MET A 103 7.28 -2.05 16.25
N PRO A 104 6.80 -0.80 16.38
CA PRO A 104 5.57 -0.52 17.11
C PRO A 104 4.40 -1.36 16.59
N ASP A 105 3.59 -1.90 17.50
CA ASP A 105 2.34 -2.54 17.13
C ASP A 105 1.39 -1.49 16.54
N VAL A 106 1.02 -1.64 15.26
CA VAL A 106 0.12 -0.72 14.56
C VAL A 106 -1.27 -0.65 15.20
N ARG A 107 -1.68 -1.68 15.95
CA ARG A 107 -2.95 -1.70 16.68
C ARG A 107 -2.91 -0.85 17.96
N SER A 108 -1.71 -0.42 18.39
CA SER A 108 -1.49 0.48 19.53
C SER A 108 -1.38 1.97 19.16
N LEU A 109 -1.59 2.30 17.88
CA LEU A 109 -1.57 3.67 17.38
C LEU A 109 -2.74 4.49 17.94
N ARG A 110 -2.55 5.81 18.04
CA ARG A 110 -3.56 6.70 18.61
C ARG A 110 -4.85 6.73 17.79
N ILE A 111 -4.73 6.78 16.47
CA ILE A 111 -5.88 6.67 15.57
C ILE A 111 -6.31 5.20 15.56
N PRO A 112 -7.57 4.87 15.93
CA PRO A 112 -8.05 3.49 15.91
C PRO A 112 -7.94 2.87 14.52
N LEU A 113 -7.41 1.64 14.43
CA LEU A 113 -7.27 0.93 13.16
C LEU A 113 -8.62 0.77 12.45
N GLN A 114 -9.66 0.39 13.19
CA GLN A 114 -11.03 0.27 12.68
C GLN A 114 -11.54 1.57 12.04
N TYR A 115 -11.16 2.74 12.57
CA TYR A 115 -11.57 4.02 11.99
C TYR A 115 -11.01 4.20 10.57
N LEU A 116 -9.72 3.90 10.38
CA LEU A 116 -9.09 3.93 9.05
C LEU A 116 -9.66 2.85 8.13
N ALA A 117 -9.90 1.64 8.67
CA ALA A 117 -10.48 0.54 7.90
C ALA A 117 -11.86 0.89 7.34
N ASN A 118 -12.71 1.55 8.15
CA ASN A 118 -14.03 2.02 7.72
C ASN A 118 -13.96 3.00 6.55
N LEU A 119 -12.92 3.84 6.49
CA LEU A 119 -12.73 4.82 5.41
C LEU A 119 -12.14 4.21 4.13
N LEU A 120 -11.24 3.24 4.27
CA LEU A 120 -10.33 2.84 3.20
C LEU A 120 -10.59 1.45 2.62
N THR A 121 -11.33 0.61 3.36
CA THR A 121 -11.42 -0.83 3.10
C THR A 121 -12.78 -1.42 3.51
N ALA A 122 -13.83 -0.59 3.58
CA ALA A 122 -15.17 -0.98 4.05
C ALA A 122 -15.15 -1.72 5.41
N GLY A 123 -14.23 -1.33 6.30
CA GLY A 123 -14.07 -1.89 7.64
C GLY A 123 -13.18 -3.12 7.76
N LYS A 124 -12.47 -3.55 6.70
CA LYS A 124 -11.52 -4.66 6.75
C LYS A 124 -10.14 -4.18 7.26
N GLU A 125 -9.80 -4.48 8.51
CA GLU A 125 -8.60 -3.93 9.15
C GLU A 125 -7.26 -4.40 8.56
N GLU A 126 -7.17 -5.67 8.15
CA GLU A 126 -5.88 -6.30 7.81
C GLU A 126 -5.10 -5.61 6.69
N PRO A 127 -5.70 -5.17 5.56
CA PRO A 127 -4.97 -4.41 4.55
C PRO A 127 -4.38 -3.10 5.11
N VAL A 128 -5.14 -2.39 5.95
CA VAL A 128 -4.67 -1.14 6.57
C VAL A 128 -3.55 -1.41 7.58
N ALA A 129 -3.66 -2.47 8.38
CA ALA A 129 -2.61 -2.88 9.32
C ALA A 129 -1.30 -3.14 8.58
N LEU A 130 -1.35 -3.95 7.52
CA LEU A 130 -0.18 -4.29 6.69
C LEU A 130 0.46 -3.04 6.08
N ALA A 131 -0.33 -2.09 5.58
CA ALA A 131 0.21 -0.84 5.04
C ALA A 131 0.96 -0.02 6.11
N LEU A 132 0.38 0.10 7.31
CA LEU A 132 1.01 0.81 8.42
C LEU A 132 2.30 0.11 8.88
N GLU A 133 2.29 -1.23 8.94
CA GLU A 133 3.48 -2.04 9.26
C GLU A 133 4.58 -1.84 8.22
N ARG A 134 4.25 -1.81 6.92
CA ARG A 134 5.20 -1.53 5.83
C ARG A 134 5.82 -0.15 5.93
N MET A 135 5.03 0.88 6.28
CA MET A 135 5.56 2.23 6.48
C MET A 135 6.46 2.32 7.73
N LEU A 136 6.13 1.62 8.82
CA LEU A 136 7.00 1.52 9.99
C LEU A 136 8.29 0.76 9.67
N ALA A 137 8.21 -0.31 8.88
CA ALA A 137 9.37 -1.08 8.43
C ALA A 137 10.30 -0.23 7.57
N MET A 138 9.77 0.57 6.65
CA MET A 138 10.55 1.55 5.89
C MET A 138 11.30 2.51 6.83
N ARG A 139 10.62 3.06 7.84
CA ARG A 139 11.26 3.96 8.83
C ARG A 139 12.38 3.27 9.60
N SER A 140 12.15 2.05 10.08
CA SER A 140 13.15 1.27 10.83
C SER A 140 14.34 0.87 9.98
N TYR A 141 14.10 0.40 8.75
CA TYR A 141 15.13 0.01 7.80
C TYR A 141 16.00 1.22 7.41
N MET A 142 15.38 2.36 7.10
CA MET A 142 16.12 3.57 6.75
C MET A 142 16.94 4.10 7.93
N ARG A 143 16.44 4.00 9.17
CA ARG A 143 17.23 4.32 10.38
C ARG A 143 18.45 3.40 10.51
N ALA A 144 18.26 2.09 10.40
CA ALA A 144 19.37 1.13 10.46
C ALA A 144 20.43 1.42 9.39
N LYS A 145 20.00 1.72 8.16
CA LYS A 145 20.87 2.05 7.04
C LYS A 145 21.64 3.36 7.23
N THR A 146 20.97 4.42 7.68
CA THR A 146 21.52 5.79 7.73
C THR A 146 22.21 6.16 9.03
N ILE A 147 21.75 5.62 10.17
CA ILE A 147 22.30 5.92 11.50
C ILE A 147 23.25 4.81 11.94
N ASP A 148 22.81 3.56 11.83
CA ASP A 148 23.57 2.41 12.34
C ASP A 148 24.53 1.84 11.28
N GLY A 149 24.49 2.34 10.04
CA GLY A 149 25.34 1.89 8.92
C GLY A 149 25.10 0.44 8.48
N ARG A 150 23.93 -0.12 8.82
CA ARG A 150 23.62 -1.55 8.64
C ARG A 150 22.46 -1.75 7.69
N LEU A 151 22.65 -2.59 6.68
CA LEU A 151 21.57 -3.09 5.83
C LEU A 151 20.91 -4.30 6.52
N ASP A 152 19.69 -4.09 7.02
CA ASP A 152 18.94 -5.13 7.73
C ASP A 152 17.74 -5.63 6.91
N GLU A 153 18.00 -6.58 6.03
CA GLU A 153 16.97 -7.21 5.19
C GLU A 153 15.87 -7.90 6.02
N SER A 154 16.13 -8.26 7.28
CA SER A 154 15.13 -8.92 8.13
C SER A 154 13.94 -8.00 8.44
N ILE A 155 14.15 -6.68 8.45
CA ILE A 155 13.09 -5.69 8.65
C ILE A 155 12.15 -5.66 7.44
N ALA A 156 12.70 -5.69 6.22
CA ALA A 156 11.92 -5.72 5.00
C ALA A 156 11.15 -7.04 4.86
N ALA A 157 11.84 -8.16 5.10
CA ALA A 157 11.26 -9.49 5.00
C ALA A 157 10.06 -9.69 5.95
N ARG A 158 10.08 -9.09 7.14
CA ARG A 158 8.99 -9.19 8.14
C ARG A 158 7.64 -8.69 7.59
N VAL A 159 7.65 -7.75 6.65
CA VAL A 159 6.45 -7.16 6.04
C VAL A 159 6.24 -7.57 4.58
N GLY A 160 6.98 -8.59 4.14
CA GLY A 160 6.91 -9.14 2.79
C GLY A 160 7.48 -8.20 1.71
N LEU A 161 8.45 -7.37 2.06
CA LEU A 161 9.16 -6.48 1.13
C LEU A 161 10.65 -6.87 1.03
N THR A 162 11.34 -6.30 0.05
CA THR A 162 12.81 -6.37 -0.07
C THR A 162 13.43 -5.04 0.34
N GLY A 163 14.71 -5.02 0.71
CA GLY A 163 15.44 -3.78 0.96
C GLY A 163 15.40 -2.82 -0.25
N THR A 164 15.43 -3.37 -1.48
CA THR A 164 15.25 -2.59 -2.71
C THR A 164 13.87 -1.95 -2.80
N ALA A 165 12.79 -2.69 -2.50
CA ALA A 165 11.45 -2.13 -2.49
C ALA A 165 11.32 -1.00 -1.45
N ILE A 166 11.94 -1.16 -0.27
CA ILE A 166 11.99 -0.10 0.75
C ILE A 166 12.76 1.14 0.26
N ASP A 167 13.91 0.96 -0.40
CA ASP A 167 14.69 2.07 -0.97
C ASP A 167 13.87 2.83 -2.03
N GLU A 168 13.10 2.13 -2.86
CA GLU A 168 12.19 2.75 -3.82
C GLU A 168 11.02 3.48 -3.15
N MET A 169 10.40 2.87 -2.13
CA MET A 169 9.38 3.52 -1.31
C MET A 169 9.91 4.83 -0.72
N TYR A 170 11.11 4.80 -0.12
CA TYR A 170 11.75 5.98 0.44
C TYR A 170 11.99 7.06 -0.62
N LYS A 171 12.46 6.67 -1.81
CA LYS A 171 12.66 7.60 -2.92
C LYS A 171 11.35 8.27 -3.39
N VAL A 172 10.23 7.55 -3.37
CA VAL A 172 8.93 8.09 -3.82
C VAL A 172 8.24 8.91 -2.73
N MET A 173 8.39 8.52 -1.46
CA MET A 173 7.59 9.08 -0.36
C MET A 173 8.33 10.14 0.46
N ALA A 174 9.66 10.22 0.38
CA ALA A 174 10.46 11.09 1.25
C ALA A 174 11.42 12.04 0.53
N ILE A 175 11.74 11.80 -0.75
CA ILE A 175 12.66 12.62 -1.57
C ILE A 175 11.87 13.25 -2.71
#